data_AF-A0A8S2SBA5-F1
#
_entry.id   AF-A0A8S2SBA5-F1
#
_cell.length_a   1.000
_cell.length_b   1.000
_cell.length_c   1.000
_cell.angle_alpha   90.00
_cell.angle_beta   90.00
_cell.angle_gamma   90.00
#
_symmetry.space_group_name_H-M   'P 1'
#
loop_
_entity.id
_entity.type
_entity.pdbx_description
1 polymer ?
#
loop_
_entity_poly.entity_id
_entity_poly.type
_entity_poly.pdbx_seq_one_letter_code
_entity_poly.pdbx_strand_id
1 'polypeptide(L)'
;MHSCEAMLAAYEVTKNEIYLKRAKTLAKVMTDSSEELHYQIWEHYHVDWTPNFEYNKDVRTNIFRPWGIQTGHQTEWAKLLLILDRHDPQAWHLERAVRLF
;
A
#
# COMPACT_ATOMS: atom_id res chain seq x y z
N MET A 1 2.63 -4.12 1.38
CA MET A 1 2.36 -3.23 2.54
C MET A 1 3.48 -3.28 3.58
N HIS A 2 3.65 -4.36 4.34
CA HIS A 2 4.62 -4.42 5.46
C HIS A 2 6.08 -4.11 5.11
N SER A 3 6.53 -4.33 3.87
CA SER A 3 7.85 -3.84 3.46
C SER A 3 7.98 -2.31 3.53
N CYS A 4 6.92 -1.55 3.23
CA CYS A 4 6.91 -0.10 3.40
C CYS A 4 7.06 0.27 4.89
N GLU A 5 6.27 -0.37 5.75
CA GLU A 5 6.36 -0.19 7.21
C GLU A 5 7.77 -0.48 7.76
N ALA A 6 8.34 -1.62 7.39
CA ALA A 6 9.69 -2.00 7.81
C ALA A 6 10.76 -1.03 7.31
N MET A 7 10.62 -0.50 6.09
CA MET A 7 11.56 0.48 5.53
C MET A 7 11.45 1.84 6.24
N LEU A 8 10.23 2.28 6.61
CA LEU A 8 10.04 3.48 7.43
C LEU A 8 10.70 3.30 8.80
N ALA A 9 10.47 2.18 9.48
CA ALA A 9 11.10 1.88 10.76
C ALA A 9 12.64 1.81 10.66
N ALA A 10 13.17 1.18 9.62
CA ALA A 10 14.60 1.13 9.36
C ALA A 10 15.19 2.53 9.11
N TYR A 11 14.50 3.37 8.35
CA TYR A 11 14.90 4.77 8.13
C TYR A 11 14.94 5.55 9.45
N GLU A 12 13.92 5.41 10.30
CA GLU A 12 13.81 6.16 11.54
C GLU A 12 15.02 5.96 12.46
N VAL A 13 15.57 4.75 12.52
CA VAL A 13 16.72 4.40 13.36
C VAL A 13 18.06 4.65 12.66
N THR A 14 18.16 4.33 11.36
CA THR A 14 19.46 4.33 10.66
C THR A 14 19.76 5.63 9.92
N LYS A 15 18.73 6.42 9.60
CA LYS A 15 18.79 7.57 8.68
C LYS A 15 19.38 7.24 7.31
N ASN A 16 19.40 5.97 6.90
CA ASN A 16 19.84 5.58 5.56
C ASN A 16 18.71 5.83 4.56
N GLU A 17 18.91 6.83 3.71
CA GLU A 17 17.96 7.31 2.68
C GLU A 17 17.47 6.21 1.72
N ILE A 18 18.21 5.11 1.56
CA ILE A 18 17.75 3.99 0.71
C ILE A 18 16.42 3.41 1.20
N TYR A 19 16.20 3.39 2.52
CA TYR A 19 14.99 2.84 3.12
C TYR A 19 13.80 3.78 2.88
N LEU A 20 13.97 5.08 3.12
CA LEU A 20 12.93 6.08 2.83
C LEU A 20 12.58 6.07 1.33
N LYS A 21 13.57 6.03 0.44
CA LYS A 21 13.37 5.93 -1.01
C LYS A 21 12.54 4.70 -1.39
N ARG A 22 12.84 3.54 -0.81
CA ARG A 22 12.07 2.29 -1.05
C ARG A 22 10.65 2.38 -0.52
N ALA A 23 10.45 2.93 0.68
CA ALA A 23 9.11 3.16 1.24
C ALA A 23 8.27 4.05 0.30
N LYS A 24 8.84 5.16 -0.19
CA LYS A 24 8.20 6.06 -1.16
C LYS A 24 7.79 5.34 -2.44
N THR A 25 8.68 4.55 -3.04
CA THR A 25 8.38 3.78 -4.25
C THR A 25 7.23 2.79 -4.02
N LEU A 26 7.27 2.06 -2.91
CA LEU A 26 6.21 1.10 -2.56
C LEU A 26 4.88 1.80 -2.33
N ALA A 27 4.85 2.90 -1.56
CA ALA A 27 3.64 3.66 -1.31
C ALA A 27 3.04 4.23 -2.60
N LYS A 28 3.88 4.80 -3.47
CA LYS A 28 3.47 5.30 -4.79
C LYS A 28 2.79 4.20 -5.61
N VAL A 29 3.47 3.06 -5.82
CA VAL A 29 2.96 1.99 -6.69
C VAL A 29 1.73 1.31 -6.10
N MET A 30 1.73 0.99 -4.80
CA MET A 30 0.65 0.21 -4.20
C MET A 30 -0.62 1.02 -3.97
N THR A 31 -0.50 2.33 -3.77
CA THR A 31 -1.67 3.19 -3.53
C THR A 31 -2.17 3.87 -4.80
N ASP A 32 -1.44 3.78 -5.92
CA ASP A 32 -1.91 4.21 -7.23
C ASP A 32 -2.92 3.19 -7.78
N SER A 33 -4.20 3.56 -7.75
CA SER A 33 -5.31 2.69 -8.11
C SER A 33 -6.22 3.35 -9.12
N SER A 34 -6.78 2.55 -10.01
CA SER A 34 -7.71 3.00 -11.04
C SER A 34 -9.13 3.21 -10.51
N GLU A 35 -9.95 3.88 -11.33
CA GLU A 35 -11.38 4.06 -11.13
C GLU A 35 -12.16 2.74 -11.15
N GLU A 36 -11.71 1.74 -11.92
CA GLU A 36 -12.30 0.38 -11.95
C GLU A 36 -12.31 -0.28 -10.56
N LEU A 37 -11.28 0.00 -9.76
CA LEU A 37 -11.17 -0.44 -8.37
C LEU A 37 -11.84 0.53 -7.39
N HIS A 38 -12.59 1.52 -7.87
CA HIS A 38 -13.10 2.64 -7.06
C HIS A 38 -12.01 3.31 -6.22
N TYR A 39 -10.79 3.39 -6.76
CA TYR A 39 -9.61 3.87 -6.05
C TYR A 39 -9.29 3.09 -4.77
N GLN A 40 -9.71 1.84 -4.61
CA GLN A 40 -9.32 0.97 -3.51
C GLN A 40 -8.12 0.11 -3.88
N ILE A 41 -7.31 -0.24 -2.89
CA ILE A 41 -6.11 -1.05 -3.09
C ILE A 41 -6.50 -2.51 -3.26
N TRP A 42 -6.09 -3.09 -4.38
CA TRP A 42 -6.14 -4.52 -4.66
C TRP A 42 -4.83 -5.18 -4.23
N GLU A 43 -4.87 -6.47 -3.87
CA GLU A 43 -3.70 -7.16 -3.30
C GLU A 43 -3.00 -8.10 -4.29
N HIS A 44 -3.71 -8.55 -5.32
CA HIS A 44 -3.26 -9.67 -6.15
C HIS A 44 -2.94 -9.21 -7.57
N TYR A 45 -1.69 -9.38 -7.98
CA TYR A 45 -1.20 -8.92 -9.28
C TYR A 45 -0.49 -10.06 -10.01
N HIS A 46 -0.49 -9.99 -11.34
CA HIS A 46 0.40 -10.79 -12.18
C HIS A 46 1.85 -10.27 -12.10
N VAL A 47 2.80 -11.02 -12.67
CA VAL A 47 4.23 -10.66 -12.66
C VAL A 47 4.49 -9.31 -13.36
N ASP A 48 3.65 -8.96 -14.33
CA ASP A 48 3.68 -7.69 -15.06
C ASP A 48 2.96 -6.53 -14.33
N TRP A 49 2.53 -6.75 -13.09
CA TRP A 49 1.79 -5.79 -12.26
C TRP A 49 0.38 -5.44 -12.73
N THR A 50 -0.21 -6.22 -13.64
CA THR A 50 -1.65 -6.11 -13.93
C THR A 50 -2.48 -6.74 -12.79
N PRO A 51 -3.61 -6.14 -12.37
CA PRO A 51 -4.47 -6.73 -11.35
C PRO A 51 -4.98 -8.12 -11.76
N ASN A 52 -4.89 -9.08 -10.84
CA ASN A 52 -5.44 -10.43 -11.01
C ASN A 52 -6.72 -10.57 -10.19
N PHE A 53 -7.87 -10.35 -10.84
CA PHE A 53 -9.19 -10.41 -10.19
C PHE A 53 -9.69 -11.83 -9.91
N GLU A 54 -9.06 -12.86 -10.46
CA GLU A 54 -9.49 -14.26 -10.27
C GLU A 54 -8.67 -14.97 -9.17
N TYR A 55 -7.63 -14.33 -8.63
CA TYR A 55 -6.76 -14.91 -7.61
C TYR A 55 -7.54 -15.28 -6.33
N ASN A 56 -7.62 -16.57 -6.00
CA ASN A 56 -8.33 -17.12 -4.83
C ASN A 56 -9.83 -16.79 -4.75
N LYS A 57 -10.50 -16.40 -5.83
CA LYS A 57 -11.92 -16.01 -5.85
C LYS A 57 -12.84 -17.06 -5.21
N ASP A 58 -12.57 -18.34 -5.46
CA ASP A 58 -13.37 -19.46 -4.92
C ASP A 58 -12.76 -20.09 -3.65
N VAL A 59 -11.63 -19.58 -3.15
CA VAL A 59 -10.90 -20.13 -2.00
C VAL A 59 -11.05 -19.21 -0.79
N ARG A 60 -12.22 -19.30 -0.12
CA ARG A 60 -12.57 -18.45 1.03
C ARG A 60 -11.79 -18.75 2.32
N THR A 61 -11.09 -19.88 2.39
CA THR A 61 -10.34 -20.32 3.59
C THR A 61 -8.93 -19.75 3.66
N ASN A 62 -8.43 -19.08 2.61
CA ASN A 62 -7.09 -18.52 2.61
C ASN A 62 -7.05 -17.19 3.39
N ILE A 63 -6.71 -17.27 4.67
CA ILE A 63 -6.64 -16.11 5.57
C ILE A 63 -5.45 -15.17 5.28
N PHE A 64 -4.43 -15.63 4.56
CA PHE A 64 -3.24 -14.82 4.27
C PHE A 64 -3.36 -14.08 2.93
N ARG A 65 -4.13 -14.63 1.99
CA ARG A 65 -4.38 -14.04 0.67
C ARG A 65 -5.86 -14.16 0.28
N PRO A 66 -6.77 -13.59 1.09
CA PRO A 66 -8.20 -13.60 0.77
C PRO A 66 -8.47 -12.85 -0.52
N TRP A 67 -9.47 -13.30 -1.28
CA TRP A 67 -9.97 -12.57 -2.44
C TRP A 67 -10.77 -11.33 -2.00
N GLY A 68 -10.71 -10.27 -2.81
CA GLY A 68 -11.45 -9.04 -2.58
C GLY A 68 -10.65 -7.96 -1.86
N ILE A 69 -11.28 -6.79 -1.72
CA ILE A 69 -10.69 -5.64 -1.05
C ILE A 69 -10.60 -5.90 0.46
N GLN A 70 -9.41 -5.69 1.00
CA GLN A 70 -9.15 -5.78 2.44
C GLN A 70 -9.26 -4.39 3.05
N THR A 71 -10.40 -4.08 3.68
CA THR A 71 -10.67 -2.75 4.28
C THR A 71 -9.64 -2.39 5.35
N GLY A 72 -9.17 -3.37 6.12
CA GLY A 72 -8.08 -3.19 7.08
C GLY A 72 -6.80 -2.66 6.43
N HIS A 73 -6.42 -3.18 5.27
CA HIS A 73 -5.22 -2.73 4.57
C HIS A 73 -5.37 -1.32 3.97
N GLN A 74 -6.60 -0.88 3.63
CA GLN A 74 -6.83 0.49 3.15
C GLN A 74 -6.44 1.49 4.25
N THR A 75 -6.98 1.28 5.46
CA THR A 75 -6.70 2.14 6.63
C THR A 75 -5.24 2.02 7.08
N GLU A 76 -4.62 0.85 6.95
CA GLU A 76 -3.18 0.69 7.22
C GLU A 76 -2.32 1.48 6.22
N TRP A 77 -2.65 1.46 4.93
CA TRP A 77 -1.98 2.30 3.93
C TRP A 77 -2.21 3.79 4.20
N ALA A 78 -3.40 4.21 4.62
CA ALA A 78 -3.66 5.58 5.05
C ALA A 78 -2.72 6.01 6.20
N LYS A 79 -2.57 5.16 7.24
CA LYS A 79 -1.58 5.36 8.32
C LYS A 79 -0.17 5.49 7.76
N LEU A 80 0.26 4.56 6.90
CA LEU A 80 1.63 4.54 6.36
C LEU A 80 1.94 5.75 5.48
N LEU A 81 0.97 6.24 4.70
CA LEU A 81 1.11 7.48 3.92
C LEU A 81 1.36 8.69 4.83
N LEU A 82 0.62 8.80 5.94
CA LEU A 82 0.81 9.91 6.89
C LEU A 82 2.10 9.78 7.72
N ILE A 83 2.58 8.55 7.99
CA ILE A 83 3.92 8.35 8.58
C ILE A 83 5.00 8.76 7.58
N LEU A 84 4.86 8.36 6.32
CA LEU A 84 5.79 8.76 5.26
C LEU A 84 5.83 10.28 5.08
N ASP A 85 4.66 10.93 5.10
CA ASP A 85 4.52 12.39 4.96
C ASP A 85 5.29 13.17 6.04
N ARG A 86 5.39 12.64 7.26
CA ARG A 86 6.21 13.24 8.34
C ARG A 86 7.69 13.33 7.97
N HIS A 87 8.19 12.38 7.18
CA HIS A 87 9.60 12.28 6.79
C HIS A 87 9.87 12.94 5.43
N ASP A 88 8.91 12.90 4.51
CA ASP A 88 8.98 13.47 3.17
C ASP A 88 7.60 13.99 2.73
N PRO A 89 7.23 15.23 3.10
CA PRO A 89 5.90 15.76 2.85
C PRO A 89 5.56 15.84 1.36
N GLN A 90 4.39 15.33 0.97
CA GLN A 90 3.86 15.44 -0.40
C GLN A 90 2.35 15.68 -0.36
N ALA A 91 1.85 16.61 -1.17
CA ALA A 91 0.44 16.98 -1.18
C ALA A 91 -0.53 15.79 -1.38
N TRP A 92 -0.11 14.79 -2.16
CA TRP A 92 -0.94 13.62 -2.47
C TRP A 92 -1.05 12.61 -1.32
N HIS A 93 -0.14 12.62 -0.33
CA HIS A 93 -0.19 11.66 0.77
C HIS A 93 -1.47 11.79 1.59
N LEU A 94 -1.80 13.01 2.02
CA LEU A 94 -3.02 13.27 2.79
C LEU A 94 -4.27 13.04 1.95
N GLU A 95 -4.30 13.56 0.71
CA GLU A 95 -5.43 13.35 -0.18
C GLU A 95 -5.71 11.86 -0.38
N ARG A 96 -4.66 11.07 -0.61
CA ARG A 96 -4.80 9.63 -0.82
C ARG A 96 -5.19 8.90 0.46
N ALA A 97 -4.62 9.27 1.60
CA ALA A 97 -4.96 8.70 2.90
C ALA A 97 -6.45 8.92 3.24
N VAL A 98 -7.00 10.11 2.98
CA VAL A 98 -8.43 10.41 3.18
C VAL A 98 -9.32 9.54 2.29
N ARG A 99 -8.92 9.27 1.04
CA ARG A 99 -9.69 8.38 0.15
C ARG A 99 -9.69 6.91 0.60
N LEU A 100 -8.71 6.50 1.41
CA LEU A 100 -8.54 5.11 1.87
C LEU A 100 -9.15 4.83 3.25
N PHE A 101 -9.59 5.88 3.97
CA PHE A 101 -10.18 5.80 5.31
C PHE A 101 -11.70 5.88 5.26
#